data_AF-A0A7N2MXD8-F1
#
_entry.id   AF-A0A7N2MXD8-F1
#
_cell.length_a   1.000
_cell.length_b   1.000
_cell.length_c   1.000
_cell.angle_alpha   90.00
_cell.angle_beta   90.00
_cell.angle_gamma   90.00
#
_symmetry.space_group_name_H-M   'P 1'
#
loop_
_entity.id
_entity.type
_entity.pdbx_description
1 polymer ?
#
loop_
_entity_poly.entity_id
_entity_poly.type
_entity_poly.pdbx_seq_one_letter_code
_entity_poly.pdbx_strand_id
1 'polypeptide(L)'
;MRSTKKRASSATSSLQLQFPTPKKRVVLSDLTNSPDNVGSTRNSEDFAPNKPKCENNGAYRNCELDEPTKSETVISSTCMDHFNCTYSNSIHSHLRAQEMEVHRRPFPDYMETVQNEVSTFMREILVNWLVEVAEEYKLVSDTIYLTISYIDRFLSSNVVSKSKIQLLGVSCMLNASQYEEISPPNVEDFCYITDNSYTKEEVMDMEREVQKFLNFEMGVPTIKNFLRQECCKIIYTRAAQENCNSSNLQFELLGCYLAELSLLDYTCVRFLPSVIAASAIFLTRFTIQPEMHPWSLALQCYSGYRPFDLMECVLTLHDSQINRKGSSLQAVREKYMQHKYKCVASLTSPSEIPVCYFEVING
;
A
#
# COMPACT_ATOMS: atom_id res chain seq x y z
N MET A 1 44.68 -8.20 -62.90
CA MET A 1 44.34 -7.84 -61.51
C MET A 1 42.84 -7.58 -61.41
N ARG A 2 42.16 -8.34 -60.57
CA ARG A 2 40.73 -8.19 -60.23
C ARG A 2 40.52 -6.89 -59.46
N SER A 3 39.46 -6.14 -59.76
CA SER A 3 38.73 -5.38 -58.73
C SER A 3 37.29 -5.16 -59.16
N THR A 4 36.42 -6.02 -58.64
CA THR A 4 34.97 -5.95 -58.69
C THR A 4 34.48 -4.99 -57.61
N LYS A 5 33.82 -3.89 -58.00
CA LYS A 5 33.13 -2.98 -57.08
C LYS A 5 31.70 -3.49 -56.89
N LYS A 6 31.46 -4.28 -55.83
CA LYS A 6 30.13 -4.71 -55.39
C LYS A 6 29.37 -3.50 -54.83
N ARG A 7 28.19 -3.24 -55.37
CA ARG A 7 27.19 -2.28 -54.88
C ARG A 7 26.34 -3.01 -53.84
N ALA A 8 26.39 -2.59 -52.58
CA ALA A 8 25.55 -3.14 -51.52
C ALA A 8 24.23 -2.36 -51.46
N SER A 9 23.12 -3.09 -51.56
CA SER A 9 21.75 -2.63 -51.35
C SER A 9 21.46 -2.56 -49.85
N SER A 10 21.17 -1.38 -49.32
CA SER A 10 20.63 -1.19 -47.98
C SER A 10 19.12 -1.44 -47.98
N ALA A 11 18.70 -2.58 -47.42
CA ALA A 11 17.31 -2.83 -47.06
C ALA A 11 17.01 -2.11 -45.74
N THR A 12 16.11 -1.13 -45.79
CA THR A 12 15.56 -0.46 -44.61
C THR A 12 14.32 -1.22 -44.19
N SER A 13 14.44 -2.06 -43.15
CA SER A 13 13.29 -2.75 -42.55
C SER A 13 12.57 -1.81 -41.58
N SER A 14 11.38 -1.37 -41.94
CA SER A 14 10.43 -0.69 -41.06
C SER A 14 9.90 -1.68 -40.01
N LEU A 15 10.33 -1.51 -38.75
CA LEU A 15 9.73 -2.18 -37.60
C LEU A 15 8.39 -1.51 -37.29
N GLN A 16 7.31 -2.07 -37.81
CA GLN A 16 5.96 -1.76 -37.36
C GLN A 16 5.77 -2.34 -35.95
N LEU A 17 5.52 -1.47 -34.97
CA LEU A 17 5.01 -1.85 -33.65
C LEU A 17 3.64 -2.51 -33.83
N GLN A 18 3.59 -3.84 -33.69
CA GLN A 18 2.35 -4.57 -33.53
C GLN A 18 1.83 -4.35 -32.11
N PHE A 19 0.74 -3.59 -31.99
CA PHE A 19 0.00 -3.45 -30.75
C PHE A 19 -0.73 -4.78 -30.44
N PRO A 20 -0.72 -5.25 -29.17
CA PRO A 20 -1.51 -6.41 -28.77
C PRO A 20 -3.00 -6.13 -28.95
N THR A 21 -3.75 -7.15 -29.34
CA THR A 21 -5.20 -7.12 -29.48
C THR A 21 -5.90 -6.86 -28.13
N PRO A 22 -7.05 -6.16 -28.13
CA PRO A 22 -7.66 -5.67 -26.90
C PRO A 22 -8.28 -6.82 -26.09
N LYS A 23 -7.83 -6.96 -24.85
CA LYS A 23 -8.61 -7.64 -23.80
C LYS A 23 -9.87 -6.82 -23.54
N LYS A 24 -10.97 -7.52 -23.22
CA LYS A 24 -12.29 -6.96 -22.97
C LYS A 24 -12.20 -5.85 -21.90
N ARG A 25 -12.39 -4.60 -22.32
CA ARG A 25 -12.34 -3.43 -21.44
C ARG A 25 -13.49 -3.48 -20.44
N VAL A 26 -13.18 -3.24 -19.17
CA VAL A 26 -14.16 -3.15 -18.10
C VAL A 26 -14.53 -1.67 -17.98
N VAL A 27 -15.74 -1.35 -18.44
CA VAL A 27 -16.30 0.00 -18.43
C VAL A 27 -17.08 0.17 -17.14
N LEU A 28 -16.75 1.21 -16.37
CA LEU A 28 -17.43 1.55 -15.12
C LEU A 28 -18.73 2.37 -15.34
N SER A 29 -19.41 2.19 -16.47
CA SER A 29 -20.44 3.14 -16.90
C SER A 29 -21.75 3.09 -16.12
N ASP A 30 -21.97 2.13 -15.21
CA ASP A 30 -23.21 2.09 -14.42
C ASP A 30 -22.98 1.60 -12.98
N LEU A 31 -22.67 2.52 -12.07
CA LEU A 31 -22.81 2.32 -10.62
C LEU A 31 -24.31 2.13 -10.31
N THR A 32 -24.77 0.88 -10.37
CA THR A 32 -26.15 0.50 -10.09
C THR A 32 -26.40 0.40 -8.59
N ASN A 33 -27.47 1.06 -8.15
CA ASN A 33 -28.03 0.98 -6.81
C ASN A 33 -28.65 -0.41 -6.57
N SER A 34 -28.39 -1.02 -5.41
CA SER A 34 -29.43 -1.77 -4.69
C SER A 34 -29.19 -1.73 -3.18
N PRO A 35 -30.18 -1.33 -2.38
CA PRO A 35 -30.21 -1.55 -0.93
C PRO A 35 -30.84 -2.92 -0.61
N ASP A 36 -30.71 -3.29 0.66
CA ASP A 36 -31.45 -4.30 1.43
C ASP A 36 -31.13 -5.80 1.23
N ASN A 37 -30.56 -6.39 2.29
CA ASN A 37 -31.17 -7.58 2.86
C ASN A 37 -31.06 -7.57 4.40
N VAL A 38 -32.15 -7.12 5.04
CA VAL A 38 -32.43 -7.34 6.46
C VAL A 38 -32.94 -8.77 6.62
N GLY A 39 -32.25 -9.58 7.41
CA GLY A 39 -32.66 -10.91 7.84
C GLY A 39 -32.48 -11.08 9.34
N SER A 40 -33.60 -11.06 10.06
CA SER A 40 -33.73 -11.01 11.51
C SER A 40 -33.45 -12.34 12.24
N THR A 41 -32.84 -12.22 13.42
CA THR A 41 -33.05 -12.99 14.68
C THR A 41 -32.97 -14.52 14.70
N ARG A 42 -32.13 -15.03 15.63
CA ARG A 42 -32.55 -15.96 16.72
C ARG A 42 -31.55 -15.89 17.89
N ASN A 43 -32.06 -15.52 19.07
CA ASN A 43 -31.51 -15.80 20.41
C ASN A 43 -31.41 -17.34 20.59
N SER A 44 -30.64 -17.98 21.45
CA SER A 44 -30.10 -17.73 22.81
C SER A 44 -29.06 -18.86 23.06
N GLU A 45 -28.07 -18.79 23.95
CA GLU A 45 -28.17 -19.01 25.39
C GLU A 45 -26.77 -18.83 26.03
N ASP A 46 -26.79 -18.37 27.27
CA ASP A 46 -25.66 -18.19 28.20
C ASP A 46 -24.81 -19.45 28.40
N PHE A 47 -23.47 -19.32 28.46
CA PHE A 47 -22.64 -20.11 29.37
C PHE A 47 -21.37 -19.33 29.78
N ALA A 48 -21.30 -19.02 31.07
CA ALA A 48 -20.14 -18.45 31.76
C ALA A 48 -18.98 -19.48 31.84
N PRO A 49 -17.70 -19.04 31.83
CA PRO A 49 -16.57 -19.95 31.89
C PRO A 49 -16.22 -20.35 33.33
N ASN A 50 -16.24 -21.66 33.59
CA ASN A 50 -15.70 -22.28 34.80
C ASN A 50 -14.16 -22.23 34.80
N LYS A 51 -13.59 -21.64 35.86
CA LYS A 51 -12.19 -21.78 36.25
C LYS A 51 -11.86 -23.22 36.63
N PRO A 52 -10.69 -23.78 36.23
CA PRO A 52 -10.05 -24.84 36.98
C PRO A 52 -8.99 -24.28 37.94
N LYS A 53 -8.93 -24.92 39.11
CA LYS A 53 -8.11 -24.65 40.27
C LYS A 53 -6.64 -25.07 40.03
N CYS A 54 -5.71 -24.28 40.57
CA CYS A 54 -4.34 -24.73 40.84
C CYS A 54 -4.33 -25.76 41.96
N GLU A 55 -3.70 -26.91 41.71
CA GLU A 55 -3.20 -27.79 42.77
C GLU A 55 -1.66 -27.78 42.72
N ASN A 56 -1.09 -27.29 43.81
CA ASN A 56 0.32 -27.44 44.15
C ASN A 56 0.61 -28.89 44.49
N ASN A 57 1.68 -29.45 43.92
CA ASN A 57 2.49 -30.45 44.61
C ASN A 57 3.96 -30.22 44.26
N GLY A 58 4.72 -29.82 45.28
CA GLY A 58 6.15 -29.58 45.18
C GLY A 58 6.96 -30.87 45.18
N ALA A 59 8.12 -30.80 44.52
CA ALA A 59 9.28 -31.60 44.84
C ALA A 59 10.52 -30.75 44.54
N TYR A 60 11.08 -30.15 45.59
CA TYR A 60 12.38 -29.49 45.56
C TYR A 60 13.49 -30.53 45.38
N ARG A 61 14.33 -30.35 44.37
CA ARG A 61 15.72 -30.83 44.37
C ARG A 61 16.63 -29.70 43.91
N ASN A 62 17.49 -29.28 44.82
CA ASN A 62 18.50 -28.24 44.63
C ASN A 62 19.54 -28.70 43.60
N CYS A 63 19.80 -27.86 42.60
CA CYS A 63 21.08 -27.77 41.91
C CYS A 63 21.49 -26.30 41.92
N GLU A 64 22.58 -26.02 42.61
CA GLU A 64 23.30 -24.75 42.59
C GLU A 64 23.70 -24.42 41.15
N LEU A 65 23.39 -23.22 40.68
CA LEU A 65 23.86 -22.68 39.40
C LEU A 65 24.28 -21.22 39.62
N ASP A 66 25.52 -20.98 39.21
CA ASP A 66 26.28 -19.74 39.29
C ASP A 66 25.58 -18.52 38.68
N GLU A 67 25.92 -17.33 39.18
CA GLU A 67 25.46 -16.03 38.67
C GLU A 67 25.70 -15.87 37.16
N PRO A 68 24.70 -15.42 36.37
CA PRO A 68 24.96 -15.00 35.00
C PRO A 68 25.42 -13.53 34.99
N THR A 69 26.68 -13.36 34.64
CA THR A 69 27.33 -12.13 34.22
C THR A 69 26.46 -11.35 33.22
N LYS A 70 26.21 -10.06 33.51
CA LYS A 70 25.59 -9.11 32.59
C LYS A 70 26.37 -9.05 31.27
N SER A 71 25.80 -9.61 30.20
CA SER A 71 26.23 -9.29 28.84
C SER A 71 25.34 -8.18 28.32
N GLU A 72 25.74 -6.93 28.58
CA GLU A 72 25.22 -5.78 27.86
C GLU A 72 25.58 -5.96 26.37
N THR A 73 24.57 -6.26 25.56
CA THR A 73 24.70 -6.23 24.11
C THR A 73 24.89 -4.77 23.70
N VAL A 74 26.15 -4.33 23.65
CA VAL A 74 26.54 -3.06 23.03
C VAL A 74 26.13 -3.15 21.57
N ILE A 75 25.01 -2.50 21.22
CA ILE A 75 24.65 -2.23 19.84
C ILE A 75 25.79 -1.39 19.30
N SER A 76 26.69 -2.04 18.56
CA SER A 76 27.86 -1.41 17.96
C SER A 76 27.37 -0.24 17.10
N SER A 77 27.80 0.97 17.48
CA SER A 77 27.55 2.23 16.77
C SER A 77 27.95 2.18 15.29
N THR A 78 28.72 1.17 14.89
CA THR A 78 29.16 0.95 13.51
C THR A 78 28.03 0.54 12.55
N CYS A 79 26.86 0.08 13.03
CA CYS A 79 25.73 -0.24 12.15
C CYS A 79 24.97 1.00 11.63
N MET A 80 25.13 2.15 12.31
CA MET A 80 24.47 3.42 11.96
C MET A 80 25.23 4.20 10.88
N ASP A 81 26.54 3.97 10.73
CA ASP A 81 27.41 4.92 10.02
C ASP A 81 27.36 4.80 8.48
N HIS A 82 26.97 3.65 7.92
CA HIS A 82 27.03 3.44 6.47
C HIS A 82 25.75 3.82 5.69
N PHE A 83 24.67 4.23 6.39
CA PHE A 83 23.42 4.72 5.79
C PHE A 83 23.11 6.19 6.09
N ASN A 84 24.05 6.93 6.67
CA ASN A 84 24.04 8.38 6.63
C ASN A 84 24.32 8.86 5.20
N CYS A 85 23.41 8.60 4.26
CA CYS A 85 23.18 9.61 3.23
C CYS A 85 22.87 10.89 4.01
N THR A 86 23.69 11.92 3.85
CA THR A 86 23.70 13.13 4.69
C THR A 86 22.31 13.72 4.91
N TYR A 87 21.39 13.47 3.97
CA TYR A 87 20.03 13.98 3.98
C TYR A 87 18.95 12.96 4.36
N SER A 88 19.24 11.66 4.51
CA SER A 88 18.22 10.62 4.76
C SER A 88 17.36 10.92 5.99
N ASN A 89 18.00 11.23 7.12
CA ASN A 89 17.30 11.57 8.36
C ASN A 89 16.53 12.89 8.24
N SER A 90 17.08 13.87 7.51
CA SER A 90 16.42 15.16 7.26
C SER A 90 15.18 14.98 6.38
N ILE A 91 15.28 14.20 5.30
CA ILE A 91 14.17 13.86 4.39
C ILE A 91 13.10 13.08 5.16
N HIS A 92 13.46 12.07 5.93
CA HIS A 92 12.50 11.33 6.75
C HIS A 92 11.78 12.25 7.74
N SER A 93 12.52 13.10 8.47
CA SER A 93 11.93 14.05 9.41
C SER A 93 11.01 15.06 8.72
N HIS A 94 11.39 15.53 7.52
CA HIS A 94 10.57 16.41 6.71
C HIS A 94 9.26 15.73 6.27
N LEU A 95 9.32 14.51 5.75
CA LEU A 95 8.13 13.75 5.36
C LEU A 95 7.23 13.45 6.56
N ARG A 96 7.80 13.14 7.73
CA ARG A 96 7.06 12.95 8.99
C ARG A 96 6.37 14.23 9.45
N ALA A 97 7.00 15.39 9.27
CA ALA A 97 6.36 16.67 9.57
C ALA A 97 5.22 16.97 8.59
N GLN A 98 5.44 16.76 7.29
CA GLN A 98 4.45 17.01 6.25
C GLN A 98 3.23 16.10 6.33
N GLU A 99 3.39 14.81 6.68
CA GLU A 99 2.24 13.90 6.79
C GLU A 99 1.32 14.27 7.96
N MET A 100 1.79 15.09 8.90
CA MET A 100 1.00 15.59 10.04
C MET A 100 0.25 16.88 9.71
N GLU A 101 0.51 17.52 8.57
CA GLU A 101 -0.16 18.74 8.16
C GLU A 101 -1.62 18.46 7.77
N VAL A 102 -2.55 19.04 8.53
CA VAL A 102 -4.00 18.75 8.41
C VAL A 102 -4.53 18.98 6.98
N HIS A 103 -4.11 20.04 6.30
CA HIS A 103 -4.55 20.38 4.95
C HIS A 103 -4.02 19.44 3.84
N ARG A 104 -2.99 18.63 4.15
CA ARG A 104 -2.47 17.59 3.26
C ARG A 104 -3.13 16.24 3.47
N ARG A 105 -3.97 16.10 4.49
CA ARG A 105 -4.64 14.84 4.82
C ARG A 105 -6.11 14.86 4.42
N PRO A 106 -6.66 13.74 3.94
CA PRO A 106 -8.10 13.57 3.88
C PRO A 106 -8.70 13.46 5.29
N PHE A 107 -9.95 13.90 5.45
CA PHE A 107 -10.69 13.73 6.69
C PHE A 107 -11.18 12.27 6.80
N PRO A 108 -10.86 11.53 7.88
CA PRO A 108 -11.16 10.09 7.96
C PRO A 108 -12.64 9.71 7.85
N ASP A 109 -13.55 10.65 8.09
CA ASP A 109 -14.99 10.51 8.13
C ASP A 109 -15.70 11.23 6.97
N TYR A 110 -14.97 11.69 5.94
CA TYR A 110 -15.56 12.49 4.85
C TYR A 110 -16.73 11.81 4.12
N MET A 111 -16.75 10.47 4.11
CA MET A 111 -17.82 9.73 3.46
C MET A 111 -19.15 9.86 4.20
N GLU A 112 -19.10 10.10 5.50
CA GLU A 112 -20.28 10.29 6.36
C GLU A 112 -20.61 11.77 6.56
N THR A 113 -19.59 12.63 6.59
CA THR A 113 -19.76 14.04 6.96
C THR A 113 -19.90 15.00 5.77
N VAL A 114 -19.39 14.62 4.59
CA VAL A 114 -19.37 15.48 3.39
C VAL A 114 -20.16 14.86 2.23
N GLN A 115 -19.97 13.57 1.97
CA GLN A 115 -20.58 12.92 0.80
C GLN A 115 -22.04 12.52 1.06
N ASN A 116 -22.90 12.79 0.06
CA ASN A 116 -24.33 12.44 0.11
C ASN A 116 -24.71 11.31 -0.86
N GLU A 117 -24.03 11.21 -2.01
CA GLU A 117 -24.33 10.22 -3.05
C GLU A 117 -23.23 9.17 -3.24
N VAL A 118 -21.99 9.51 -2.85
CA VAL A 118 -20.83 8.63 -2.99
C VAL A 118 -20.69 7.80 -1.72
N SER A 119 -20.58 6.49 -1.87
CA SER A 119 -20.35 5.55 -0.77
C SER A 119 -18.90 5.05 -0.73
N THR A 120 -18.50 4.47 0.40
CA THR A 120 -17.21 3.77 0.56
C THR A 120 -17.00 2.72 -0.52
N PHE A 121 -18.05 1.98 -0.87
CA PHE A 121 -18.01 0.97 -1.92
C PHE A 121 -17.80 1.56 -3.32
N MET A 122 -18.40 2.71 -3.64
CA MET A 122 -18.15 3.40 -4.92
C MET A 122 -16.69 3.87 -5.04
N ARG A 123 -16.10 4.35 -3.94
CA ARG A 123 -14.67 4.68 -3.86
C ARG A 123 -13.81 3.44 -4.09
N GLU A 124 -14.11 2.33 -3.43
CA GLU A 124 -13.39 1.06 -3.60
C GLU A 124 -13.42 0.57 -5.05
N ILE A 125 -14.58 0.61 -5.71
CA ILE A 125 -14.75 0.29 -7.13
C ILE A 125 -13.87 1.20 -8.00
N LEU A 126 -13.90 2.51 -7.76
CA LEU A 126 -13.10 3.47 -8.50
C LEU A 126 -11.61 3.20 -8.35
N VAL A 127 -11.13 2.99 -7.12
CA VAL A 127 -9.72 2.69 -6.84
C VAL A 127 -9.29 1.38 -7.50
N ASN A 128 -10.12 0.33 -7.41
CA ASN A 128 -9.85 -0.94 -8.09
C ASN A 128 -9.65 -0.72 -9.59
N TRP A 129 -10.56 0.02 -10.23
CA TRP A 129 -10.45 0.33 -11.66
C TRP A 129 -9.22 1.19 -11.98
N LEU A 130 -8.89 2.20 -11.18
CA LEU A 130 -7.70 3.03 -11.38
C LEU A 130 -6.39 2.22 -11.30
N VAL A 131 -6.34 1.15 -10.50
CA VAL A 131 -5.19 0.23 -10.51
C VAL A 131 -5.05 -0.49 -11.84
N GLU A 132 -6.16 -0.87 -12.48
CA GLU A 132 -6.16 -1.47 -13.83
C GLU A 132 -5.72 -0.45 -14.88
N VAL A 133 -6.20 0.79 -14.79
CA VAL A 133 -5.78 1.90 -15.68
C VAL A 133 -4.28 2.16 -15.55
N ALA A 134 -3.74 2.17 -14.33
CA ALA A 134 -2.31 2.34 -14.10
C ALA A 134 -1.49 1.20 -14.72
N GLU A 135 -1.97 -0.04 -14.68
CA GLU A 135 -1.31 -1.17 -15.35
C GLU A 135 -1.39 -1.09 -16.88
N GLU A 136 -2.52 -0.65 -17.44
CA GLU A 136 -2.72 -0.48 -18.89
C GLU A 136 -1.77 0.57 -19.46
N TYR A 137 -1.64 1.72 -18.77
CA TYR A 137 -0.73 2.80 -19.15
C TYR A 137 0.68 2.66 -18.60
N LYS A 138 0.97 1.58 -17.85
CA LYS A 138 2.28 1.28 -17.27
C LYS A 138 2.82 2.41 -16.39
N LEU A 139 1.93 3.07 -15.66
CA LEU A 139 2.27 4.13 -14.71
C LEU A 139 3.07 3.57 -13.55
N VAL A 140 3.96 4.39 -12.98
CA VAL A 140 4.69 4.02 -11.76
C VAL A 140 3.74 3.97 -10.56
N SER A 141 4.12 3.22 -9.53
CA SER A 141 3.25 3.07 -8.35
C SER A 141 3.06 4.41 -7.62
N ASP A 142 4.06 5.28 -7.59
CA ASP A 142 3.97 6.61 -6.97
C ASP A 142 2.79 7.41 -7.55
N THR A 143 2.50 7.28 -8.85
CA THR A 143 1.35 7.89 -9.52
C THR A 143 0.00 7.44 -8.94
N ILE A 144 -0.18 6.14 -8.62
CA ILE A 144 -1.43 5.66 -8.01
C ILE A 144 -1.59 6.15 -6.57
N TYR A 145 -0.52 6.23 -5.79
CA TYR A 145 -0.57 6.77 -4.42
C TYR A 145 -0.95 8.25 -4.42
N LEU A 146 -0.38 9.06 -5.33
CA LEU A 146 -0.73 10.47 -5.48
C LEU A 146 -2.18 10.63 -5.95
N THR A 147 -2.60 9.85 -6.96
CA THR A 147 -3.97 9.88 -7.48
C THR A 147 -5.00 9.71 -6.36
N ILE A 148 -4.82 8.70 -5.51
CA ILE A 148 -5.77 8.38 -4.45
C ILE A 148 -5.72 9.42 -3.34
N SER A 149 -4.54 9.95 -3.02
CA SER A 149 -4.41 11.09 -2.10
C SER A 149 -5.20 12.31 -2.60
N TYR A 150 -5.13 12.62 -3.89
CA TYR A 150 -5.89 13.73 -4.48
C TYR A 150 -7.39 13.49 -4.43
N ILE A 151 -7.85 12.27 -4.76
CA ILE A 151 -9.26 11.89 -4.71
C ILE A 151 -9.79 12.05 -3.28
N ASP A 152 -9.12 11.44 -2.29
CA ASP A 152 -9.58 11.45 -0.90
C ASP A 152 -9.58 12.87 -0.32
N ARG A 153 -8.56 13.70 -0.62
CA ARG A 153 -8.53 15.10 -0.21
C ARG A 153 -9.65 15.91 -0.87
N PHE A 154 -9.91 15.70 -2.15
CA PHE A 154 -10.97 16.41 -2.86
C PHE A 154 -12.35 16.06 -2.30
N LEU A 155 -12.63 14.77 -2.09
CA LEU A 155 -13.88 14.28 -1.48
C LEU A 155 -14.02 14.70 -0.01
N SER A 156 -12.92 15.04 0.66
CA SER A 156 -12.93 15.58 2.02
C SER A 156 -13.47 17.00 2.13
N SER A 157 -13.61 17.73 1.03
CA SER A 157 -14.03 19.13 1.05
C SER A 157 -15.09 19.48 0.01
N ASN A 158 -15.28 18.62 -0.99
CA ASN A 158 -16.19 18.87 -2.12
C ASN A 158 -17.18 17.72 -2.24
N VAL A 159 -18.47 18.05 -2.28
CA VAL A 159 -19.54 17.07 -2.55
C VAL A 159 -19.50 16.71 -4.02
N VAL A 160 -19.40 15.42 -4.33
CA VAL A 160 -19.34 14.93 -5.71
C VAL A 160 -20.54 14.03 -5.98
N SER A 161 -21.17 14.19 -7.14
CA SER A 161 -22.26 13.32 -7.55
C SER A 161 -21.71 11.96 -7.98
N LYS A 162 -22.50 10.89 -7.82
CA LYS A 162 -22.08 9.54 -8.20
C LYS A 162 -21.64 9.43 -9.67
N SER A 163 -22.25 10.22 -10.56
CA SER A 163 -21.94 10.28 -12.00
C SER A 163 -20.60 10.94 -12.33
N LYS A 164 -20.04 11.71 -11.41
CA LYS A 164 -18.79 12.46 -11.59
C LYS A 164 -17.60 11.83 -10.87
N ILE A 165 -17.79 10.76 -10.10
CA ILE A 165 -16.70 10.16 -9.33
C ILE A 165 -15.61 9.56 -10.25
N GLN A 166 -16.00 8.97 -11.39
CA GLN A 166 -15.04 8.46 -12.38
C GLN A 166 -14.30 9.61 -13.07
N LEU A 167 -15.00 10.70 -13.44
CA LEU A 167 -14.39 11.93 -13.96
C LEU A 167 -13.35 12.50 -12.99
N LEU A 168 -13.69 12.61 -11.71
CA LEU A 168 -12.74 13.01 -10.66
C LEU A 168 -11.52 12.08 -10.64
N GLY A 169 -11.74 10.76 -10.67
CA GLY A 169 -10.67 9.77 -10.63
C GLY A 169 -9.67 9.92 -11.78
N VAL A 170 -10.15 10.05 -13.02
CA VAL A 170 -9.25 10.21 -14.18
C VAL A 170 -8.56 11.57 -14.19
N SER A 171 -9.23 12.65 -13.77
CA SER A 171 -8.61 13.97 -13.66
C SER A 171 -7.57 14.05 -12.55
N CYS A 172 -7.78 13.36 -11.42
CA CYS A 172 -6.75 13.19 -10.38
C CYS A 172 -5.56 12.37 -10.90
N MET A 173 -5.80 11.31 -11.67
CA MET A 173 -4.74 10.48 -12.25
C MET A 173 -3.95 11.23 -13.33
N LEU A 174 -4.61 12.04 -14.15
CA LEU A 174 -3.96 12.93 -15.11
C LEU A 174 -3.00 13.91 -14.40
N ASN A 175 -3.49 14.59 -13.35
CA ASN A 175 -2.68 15.48 -12.51
C ASN A 175 -1.48 14.75 -11.86
N ALA A 176 -1.70 13.55 -11.32
CA ALA A 176 -0.63 12.74 -10.72
C ALA A 176 0.39 12.28 -11.77
N SER A 177 -0.08 11.91 -12.97
CA SER A 177 0.78 11.47 -14.06
C SER A 177 1.66 12.62 -14.55
N GLN A 178 1.09 13.82 -14.72
CA GLN A 178 1.87 15.01 -15.09
C GLN A 178 2.92 15.40 -14.06
N TYR A 179 2.69 15.05 -12.79
CA TYR A 179 3.63 15.35 -11.71
C TYR A 179 4.77 14.33 -11.60
N GLU A 180 4.46 13.03 -11.76
CA GLU A 180 5.40 11.95 -11.43
C GLU A 180 6.01 11.26 -12.67
N GLU A 181 5.30 11.20 -13.80
CA GLU A 181 5.75 10.46 -14.98
C GLU A 181 6.70 11.27 -15.85
N ILE A 182 7.72 10.59 -16.40
CA ILE A 182 8.62 11.19 -17.41
C ILE A 182 7.84 11.53 -18.70
N SER A 183 6.88 10.67 -19.04
CA SER A 183 6.03 10.81 -20.23
C SER A 183 4.59 10.48 -19.85
N PRO A 184 3.82 11.46 -19.31
CA PRO A 184 2.44 11.23 -18.91
C PRO A 184 1.55 10.93 -20.13
N PRO A 185 0.46 10.13 -19.94
CA PRO A 185 -0.58 9.99 -20.96
C PRO A 185 -1.25 11.34 -21.27
N ASN A 186 -1.76 11.49 -22.50
CA ASN A 186 -2.47 12.70 -22.90
C ASN A 186 -3.91 12.68 -22.37
N VAL A 187 -4.57 13.84 -22.40
CA VAL A 187 -5.98 13.95 -21.99
C VAL A 187 -6.88 13.04 -22.83
N GLU A 188 -6.57 12.89 -24.12
CA GLU A 188 -7.28 12.00 -25.04
C GLU A 188 -7.21 10.53 -24.61
N ASP A 189 -6.10 10.10 -23.99
CA ASP A 189 -5.96 8.73 -23.47
C ASP A 189 -6.94 8.51 -22.31
N PHE A 190 -7.06 9.49 -21.40
CA PHE A 190 -8.03 9.41 -20.30
C PHE A 190 -9.49 9.51 -20.77
N CYS A 191 -9.77 10.24 -21.86
CA CYS A 191 -11.10 10.19 -22.50
C CYS A 191 -11.37 8.79 -23.05
N TYR A 192 -10.37 8.19 -23.70
CA TYR A 192 -10.51 6.87 -24.30
C TYR A 192 -10.70 5.74 -23.29
N ILE A 193 -9.98 5.73 -22.16
CA ILE A 193 -10.10 4.66 -21.15
C ILE A 193 -11.44 4.69 -20.41
N THR A 194 -12.12 5.84 -20.42
CA THR A 194 -13.49 5.98 -19.91
C THR A 194 -14.54 5.63 -20.97
N ASP A 195 -14.14 4.95 -22.06
CA ASP A 195 -14.97 4.66 -23.23
C ASP A 195 -15.64 5.91 -23.82
N ASN A 196 -14.96 7.05 -23.72
CA ASN A 196 -15.45 8.38 -24.12
C ASN A 196 -16.75 8.79 -23.40
N SER A 197 -16.93 8.32 -22.16
CA SER A 197 -18.03 8.77 -21.29
C SER A 197 -17.92 10.26 -20.96
N TYR A 198 -16.71 10.82 -21.04
CA TYR A 198 -16.43 12.24 -20.80
C TYR A 198 -15.70 12.86 -21.97
N THR A 199 -16.00 14.13 -22.25
CA THR A 199 -15.28 14.91 -23.26
C THR A 199 -13.94 15.41 -22.74
N LYS A 200 -13.06 15.80 -23.66
CA LYS A 200 -11.77 16.42 -23.32
C LYS A 200 -11.97 17.66 -22.45
N GLU A 201 -12.95 18.50 -22.78
CA GLU A 201 -13.26 19.71 -22.05
C GLU A 201 -13.67 19.41 -20.61
N GLU A 202 -14.51 18.39 -20.39
CA GLU A 202 -14.94 17.97 -19.05
C GLU A 202 -13.77 17.48 -18.20
N VAL A 203 -12.88 16.67 -18.78
CA VAL A 203 -11.68 16.17 -18.09
C VAL A 203 -10.74 17.33 -17.72
N MET A 204 -10.54 18.28 -18.63
CA MET A 204 -9.69 19.47 -18.39
C MET A 204 -10.32 20.45 -17.39
N ASP A 205 -11.65 20.60 -17.38
CA ASP A 205 -12.36 21.42 -16.40
C ASP A 205 -12.20 20.84 -14.99
N MET A 206 -12.43 19.53 -14.84
CA MET A 206 -12.24 18.84 -13.56
C MET A 206 -10.77 18.84 -13.13
N GLU A 207 -9.81 18.65 -14.05
CA GLU A 207 -8.37 18.75 -13.77
C GLU A 207 -8.02 20.11 -13.15
N ARG A 208 -8.51 21.21 -13.75
CA ARG A 208 -8.31 22.57 -13.24
C ARG A 208 -8.95 22.77 -11.87
N GLU A 209 -10.13 22.19 -11.64
CA GLU A 209 -10.82 22.27 -10.36
C GLU A 209 -10.02 21.58 -9.26
N VAL A 210 -9.55 20.35 -9.51
CA VAL A 210 -8.69 19.59 -8.59
C VAL A 210 -7.39 20.36 -8.32
N GLN A 211 -6.72 20.87 -9.34
CA GLN A 211 -5.44 21.57 -9.16
C GLN A 211 -5.60 22.86 -8.35
N LYS A 212 -6.68 23.63 -8.59
CA LYS A 212 -7.03 24.80 -7.79
C LYS A 212 -7.33 24.43 -6.35
N PHE A 213 -8.10 23.37 -6.12
CA PHE A 213 -8.41 22.88 -4.78
C PHE A 213 -7.13 22.50 -3.99
N LEU A 214 -6.19 21.82 -4.66
CA LEU A 214 -4.91 21.43 -4.07
C LEU A 214 -3.95 22.61 -3.86
N ASN A 215 -4.30 23.83 -4.29
CA ASN A 215 -3.43 25.01 -4.30
C ASN A 215 -2.05 24.73 -4.95
N PHE A 216 -2.03 23.87 -5.98
CA PHE A 216 -0.79 23.40 -6.63
C PHE A 216 0.20 22.66 -5.71
N GLU A 217 -0.23 22.24 -4.51
CA GLU A 217 0.57 21.46 -3.58
C GLU A 217 0.45 19.96 -3.87
N MET A 218 1.06 19.56 -4.99
CA MET A 218 1.00 18.19 -5.53
C MET A 218 1.93 17.24 -4.76
N GLY A 219 3.05 17.73 -4.23
CA GLY A 219 3.97 16.94 -3.42
C GLY A 219 3.41 16.60 -2.04
N VAL A 220 2.91 15.38 -1.88
CA VAL A 220 2.44 14.85 -0.59
C VAL A 220 3.22 13.60 -0.19
N PRO A 221 3.54 13.41 1.10
CA PRO A 221 4.11 12.15 1.57
C PRO A 221 3.15 10.99 1.29
N THR A 222 3.63 9.98 0.59
CA THR A 222 2.88 8.76 0.28
C THR A 222 3.41 7.58 1.09
N ILE A 223 2.60 6.51 1.16
CA ILE A 223 2.98 5.25 1.80
C ILE A 223 4.26 4.70 1.14
N LYS A 224 4.39 4.85 -0.18
CA LYS A 224 5.56 4.40 -0.94
C LYS A 224 6.85 5.08 -0.52
N ASN A 225 6.81 6.38 -0.15
CA ASN A 225 7.99 7.10 0.32
C ASN A 225 8.54 6.48 1.62
N PHE A 226 7.66 6.23 2.59
CA PHE A 226 8.04 5.60 3.86
C PHE A 226 8.42 4.13 3.67
N LEU A 227 7.66 3.39 2.86
CA LEU A 227 7.95 1.99 2.56
C LEU A 227 9.34 1.81 1.95
N ARG A 228 9.75 2.68 1.01
CA ARG A 228 11.09 2.63 0.42
C ARG A 228 12.18 2.83 1.48
N GLN A 229 12.02 3.81 2.36
CA GLN A 229 13.00 4.09 3.41
C GLN A 229 13.10 2.95 4.43
N GLU A 230 11.98 2.42 4.90
CA GLU A 230 11.94 1.32 5.87
C GLU A 230 12.41 0.00 5.25
N CYS A 231 11.96 -0.35 4.03
CA CYS A 231 12.44 -1.51 3.28
C CYS A 231 13.97 -1.47 3.09
N CYS A 232 14.54 -0.34 2.68
CA CYS A 232 15.99 -0.22 2.48
C CYS A 232 16.77 -0.52 3.77
N LYS A 233 16.34 0.03 4.92
CA LYS A 233 16.98 -0.23 6.22
C LYS A 233 16.90 -1.70 6.62
N ILE A 234 15.76 -2.34 6.37
CA ILE A 234 15.52 -3.75 6.71
C ILE A 234 16.33 -4.68 5.83
N ILE A 235 16.27 -4.50 4.51
CA ILE A 235 17.01 -5.33 3.55
C ILE A 235 18.50 -5.26 3.85
N TYR A 236 19.02 -4.07 4.21
CA TYR A 236 20.41 -3.94 4.62
C TYR A 236 20.71 -4.69 5.92
N THR A 237 19.86 -4.55 6.94
CA THR A 237 20.02 -5.28 8.21
C THR A 237 19.98 -6.80 7.98
N ARG A 238 19.13 -7.28 7.06
CA ARG A 238 19.07 -8.69 6.65
C ARG A 238 20.30 -9.12 5.87
N ALA A 239 20.85 -8.27 5.00
CA ALA A 239 22.08 -8.57 4.26
C ALA A 239 23.29 -8.72 5.18
N ALA A 240 23.30 -8.04 6.33
CA ALA A 240 24.29 -8.23 7.38
C ALA A 240 24.07 -9.52 8.20
N GLN A 241 22.89 -10.14 8.11
CA GLN A 241 22.55 -11.40 8.77
C GLN A 241 22.64 -12.55 7.76
N GLU A 242 23.73 -13.32 7.79
CA GLU A 242 24.07 -14.38 6.81
C GLU A 242 23.03 -15.51 6.65
N ASN A 243 21.91 -15.50 7.38
CA ASN A 243 20.95 -16.61 7.49
C ASN A 243 19.59 -16.37 6.80
N CYS A 244 19.43 -15.34 5.97
CA CYS A 244 18.14 -15.05 5.35
C CYS A 244 18.01 -15.61 3.92
N ASN A 245 17.39 -16.78 3.78
CA ASN A 245 17.18 -17.45 2.48
C ASN A 245 16.06 -16.84 1.61
N SER A 246 15.34 -15.81 2.08
CA SER A 246 14.26 -15.17 1.34
C SER A 246 14.79 -14.10 0.38
N SER A 247 14.30 -14.07 -0.86
CA SER A 247 14.70 -13.05 -1.84
C SER A 247 14.32 -11.64 -1.36
N ASN A 248 15.30 -10.73 -1.24
CA ASN A 248 15.06 -9.32 -0.89
C ASN A 248 14.01 -8.66 -1.80
N LEU A 249 13.98 -9.06 -3.07
CA LEU A 249 12.99 -8.58 -4.04
C LEU A 249 11.57 -9.07 -3.70
N GLN A 250 11.41 -10.33 -3.27
CA GLN A 250 10.11 -10.85 -2.84
C GLN A 250 9.60 -10.10 -1.61
N PHE A 251 10.49 -9.78 -0.67
CA PHE A 251 10.17 -8.99 0.52
C PHE A 251 9.65 -7.59 0.14
N GLU A 252 10.38 -6.87 -0.71
CA GLU A 252 9.99 -5.53 -1.16
C GLU A 252 8.64 -5.54 -1.89
N LEU A 253 8.44 -6.50 -2.79
CA LEU A 253 7.22 -6.64 -3.57
C LEU A 253 6.01 -7.01 -2.70
N LEU A 254 6.19 -7.87 -1.70
CA LEU A 254 5.14 -8.21 -0.75
C LEU A 254 4.76 -6.99 0.10
N GLY A 255 5.73 -6.19 0.53
CA GLY A 255 5.46 -4.91 1.21
C GLY A 255 4.67 -3.94 0.33
N CYS A 256 5.00 -3.84 -0.95
CA CYS A 256 4.28 -2.99 -1.90
C CYS A 256 2.84 -3.49 -2.14
N TYR A 257 2.65 -4.81 -2.24
CA TYR A 257 1.32 -5.42 -2.35
C TYR A 257 0.43 -5.07 -1.16
N LEU A 258 0.94 -5.24 0.07
CA LEU A 258 0.19 -4.94 1.29
C LEU A 258 -0.12 -3.44 1.42
N ALA A 259 0.83 -2.59 1.04
CA ALA A 259 0.61 -1.15 0.98
C ALA A 259 -0.45 -0.75 -0.06
N GLU A 260 -0.47 -1.38 -1.24
CA GLU A 260 -1.50 -1.10 -2.26
C GLU A 260 -2.89 -1.63 -1.87
N LEU A 261 -2.99 -2.72 -1.11
CA LEU A 261 -4.27 -3.17 -0.54
C LEU A 261 -4.89 -2.11 0.38
N SER A 262 -4.07 -1.36 1.11
CA SER A 262 -4.54 -0.26 1.98
C SER A 262 -5.24 0.85 1.20
N LEU A 263 -4.89 1.02 -0.09
CA LEU A 263 -5.47 2.08 -0.92
C LEU A 263 -6.93 1.80 -1.26
N LEU A 264 -7.32 0.52 -1.36
CA LEU A 264 -8.71 0.11 -1.56
C LEU A 264 -9.53 0.36 -0.30
N ASP A 265 -9.08 -0.15 0.85
CA ASP A 265 -9.87 -0.15 2.08
C ASP A 265 -10.02 1.26 2.66
N TYR A 266 -11.24 1.80 2.62
CA TYR A 266 -11.55 3.14 3.15
C TYR A 266 -11.16 3.31 4.62
N THR A 267 -11.18 2.23 5.42
CA THR A 267 -10.79 2.31 6.83
C THR A 267 -9.33 2.75 7.01
N CYS A 268 -8.47 2.53 6.00
CA CYS A 268 -7.07 2.91 6.05
C CYS A 268 -6.82 4.42 5.91
N VAL A 269 -7.81 5.20 5.44
CA VAL A 269 -7.71 6.67 5.30
C VAL A 269 -7.40 7.36 6.64
N ARG A 270 -7.81 6.75 7.76
CA ARG A 270 -7.54 7.27 9.11
C ARG A 270 -6.06 7.24 9.49
N PHE A 271 -5.31 6.27 8.95
CA PHE A 271 -3.92 6.03 9.33
C PHE A 271 -2.97 6.98 8.59
N LEU A 272 -1.83 7.26 9.21
CA LEU A 272 -0.76 8.00 8.54
C LEU A 272 -0.08 7.11 7.50
N PRO A 273 0.41 7.67 6.38
CA PRO A 273 1.21 6.93 5.41
C PRO A 273 2.39 6.17 6.03
N SER A 274 3.07 6.74 7.02
CA SER A 274 4.16 6.07 7.75
C SER A 274 3.70 4.88 8.60
N VAL A 275 2.50 4.95 9.20
CA VAL A 275 1.89 3.85 9.98
C VAL A 275 1.51 2.69 9.06
N ILE A 276 0.92 2.98 7.90
CA ILE A 276 0.57 1.96 6.91
C ILE A 276 1.84 1.28 6.39
N ALA A 277 2.88 2.05 6.07
CA ALA A 277 4.16 1.49 5.63
C ALA A 277 4.80 0.58 6.68
N ALA A 278 4.85 1.02 7.95
CA ALA A 278 5.33 0.21 9.07
C ALA A 278 4.51 -1.07 9.26
N SER A 279 3.19 -0.98 9.15
CA SER A 279 2.28 -2.13 9.28
C SER A 279 2.43 -3.12 8.12
N ALA A 280 2.64 -2.63 6.90
CA ALA A 280 2.93 -3.47 5.74
C ALA A 280 4.26 -4.22 5.92
N ILE A 281 5.29 -3.58 6.48
CA ILE A 281 6.56 -4.23 6.83
C ILE A 281 6.37 -5.32 7.88
N PHE A 282 5.62 -5.03 8.95
CA PHE A 282 5.29 -6.00 9.99
C PHE A 282 4.67 -7.25 9.37
N LEU A 283 3.64 -7.06 8.54
CA LEU A 283 2.94 -8.17 7.88
C LEU A 283 3.79 -8.90 6.85
N THR A 284 4.67 -8.20 6.15
CA THR A 284 5.63 -8.82 5.23
C THR A 284 6.53 -9.79 5.98
N ARG A 285 7.08 -9.36 7.13
CA ARG A 285 7.91 -10.21 7.99
C ARG A 285 7.11 -11.38 8.55
N PHE A 286 5.90 -11.14 9.04
CA PHE A 286 5.03 -12.17 9.57
C PHE A 286 4.64 -13.21 8.52
N THR A 287 4.34 -12.79 7.29
CA THR A 287 3.96 -13.69 6.19
C THR A 287 5.14 -14.57 5.75
N ILE A 288 6.36 -14.04 5.72
CA ILE A 288 7.55 -14.78 5.27
C ILE A 288 8.15 -15.64 6.41
N GLN A 289 8.07 -15.16 7.65
CA GLN A 289 8.71 -15.76 8.83
C GLN A 289 7.76 -15.71 10.05
N PRO A 290 6.67 -16.50 10.04
CA PRO A 290 5.65 -16.44 11.09
C PRO A 290 6.15 -16.85 12.48
N GLU A 291 7.20 -17.68 12.54
CA GLU A 291 7.83 -18.16 13.78
C GLU A 291 8.72 -17.13 14.47
N MET A 292 8.99 -15.97 13.83
CA MET A 292 9.82 -14.92 14.39
C MET A 292 9.01 -13.67 14.69
N HIS A 293 9.39 -12.97 15.77
CA HIS A 293 8.76 -11.70 16.11
C HIS A 293 8.90 -10.70 14.94
N PRO A 294 7.77 -10.24 14.36
CA PRO A 294 7.77 -9.46 13.11
C PRO A 294 8.22 -8.01 13.30
N TRP A 295 8.26 -7.50 14.54
CA TRP A 295 8.76 -6.17 14.86
C TRP A 295 10.03 -6.25 15.71
N SER A 296 11.16 -5.73 15.25
CA SER A 296 12.41 -5.75 16.03
C SER A 296 12.65 -4.41 16.72
N LEU A 297 13.51 -4.39 17.74
CA LEU A 297 13.91 -3.14 18.39
C LEU A 297 14.54 -2.14 17.39
N ALA A 298 15.29 -2.63 16.40
CA ALA A 298 15.83 -1.79 15.33
C ALA A 298 14.72 -1.10 14.52
N LEU A 299 13.65 -1.83 14.15
CA LEU A 299 12.49 -1.26 13.46
C LEU A 299 11.77 -0.21 14.31
N GLN A 300 11.63 -0.48 15.61
CA GLN A 300 11.05 0.49 16.54
C GLN A 300 11.89 1.76 16.63
N CYS A 301 13.22 1.65 16.71
CA CYS A 301 14.11 2.81 16.72
C CYS A 301 14.06 3.62 15.42
N TYR A 302 13.96 2.96 14.26
CA TYR A 302 13.94 3.64 12.97
C TYR A 302 12.60 4.31 12.64
N SER A 303 11.50 3.62 12.90
CA SER A 303 10.16 4.11 12.60
C SER A 303 9.60 5.03 13.69
N GLY A 304 10.07 4.87 14.93
CA GLY A 304 9.50 5.50 16.12
C GLY A 304 8.20 4.86 16.61
N TYR A 305 7.75 3.76 16.00
CA TYR A 305 6.50 3.08 16.37
C TYR A 305 6.78 1.81 17.19
N ARG A 306 6.08 1.69 18.33
CA ARG A 306 6.03 0.43 19.09
C ARG A 306 5.07 -0.53 18.40
N PRO A 307 5.19 -1.85 18.62
CA PRO A 307 4.25 -2.82 18.07
C PRO A 307 2.78 -2.46 18.37
N PHE A 308 2.50 -2.06 19.61
CA PHE A 308 1.17 -1.62 20.04
C PHE A 308 0.61 -0.45 19.21
N ASP A 309 1.45 0.52 18.82
CA ASP A 309 1.02 1.69 18.05
C ASP A 309 0.57 1.30 16.62
N LEU A 310 1.00 0.13 16.13
CA LEU A 310 0.68 -0.39 14.80
C LEU A 310 -0.50 -1.38 14.80
N MET A 311 -0.96 -1.82 15.98
CA MET A 311 -1.87 -2.96 16.14
C MET A 311 -3.13 -2.83 15.27
N GLU A 312 -3.85 -1.72 15.34
CA GLU A 312 -5.08 -1.53 14.57
C GLU A 312 -4.85 -1.57 13.05
N CYS A 313 -3.76 -0.93 12.58
CA CYS A 313 -3.44 -0.87 11.16
C CYS A 313 -2.97 -2.23 10.64
N VAL A 314 -2.14 -2.95 11.42
CA VAL A 314 -1.70 -4.31 11.10
C VAL A 314 -2.90 -5.26 10.98
N LEU A 315 -3.84 -5.22 11.94
CA LEU A 315 -5.02 -6.08 11.89
C LEU A 315 -5.93 -5.74 10.69
N THR A 316 -6.11 -4.45 10.41
CA THR A 316 -6.87 -3.99 9.23
C THR A 316 -6.27 -4.52 7.93
N LEU A 317 -4.95 -4.35 7.74
CA LEU A 317 -4.25 -4.83 6.56
C LEU A 317 -4.20 -6.36 6.48
N HIS A 318 -4.14 -7.05 7.62
CA HIS A 318 -4.17 -8.51 7.66
C HIS A 318 -5.51 -9.06 7.18
N ASP A 319 -6.61 -8.47 7.64
CA ASP A 319 -7.95 -8.77 7.15
C ASP A 319 -8.08 -8.52 5.64
N SER A 320 -7.50 -7.42 5.15
CA SER A 320 -7.42 -7.14 3.72
C SER A 320 -6.56 -8.16 2.98
N GLN A 321 -5.45 -8.66 3.56
CA GLN A 321 -4.53 -9.64 2.94
C GLN A 321 -5.18 -11.02 2.78
N ILE A 322 -5.84 -11.53 3.82
CA ILE A 322 -6.51 -12.85 3.80
C ILE A 322 -7.93 -12.79 3.20
N ASN A 323 -8.37 -11.60 2.78
CA ASN A 323 -9.70 -11.34 2.23
C ASN A 323 -10.85 -11.70 3.19
N ARG A 324 -10.72 -11.36 4.48
CA ARG A 324 -11.73 -11.72 5.51
C ARG A 324 -13.11 -11.12 5.19
N LYS A 325 -13.14 -9.94 4.57
CA LYS A 325 -14.38 -9.26 4.13
C LYS A 325 -15.01 -9.87 2.87
N GLY A 326 -14.35 -10.81 2.20
CA GLY A 326 -14.87 -11.44 0.98
C GLY A 326 -15.04 -10.48 -0.20
N SER A 327 -14.12 -9.52 -0.37
CA SER A 327 -14.21 -8.53 -1.45
C SER A 327 -14.07 -9.19 -2.82
N SER A 328 -14.93 -8.78 -3.75
CA SER A 328 -14.87 -9.17 -5.17
C SER A 328 -13.90 -8.30 -5.99
N LEU A 329 -13.35 -7.24 -5.40
CA LEU A 329 -12.40 -6.33 -6.06
C LEU A 329 -10.99 -6.94 -6.00
N GLN A 330 -10.45 -7.27 -7.17
CA GLN A 330 -9.24 -8.11 -7.29
C GLN A 330 -8.08 -7.44 -8.03
N ALA A 331 -8.20 -6.20 -8.53
CA ALA A 331 -7.19 -5.60 -9.41
C ALA A 331 -5.78 -5.58 -8.79
N VAL A 332 -5.65 -5.19 -7.52
CA VAL A 332 -4.35 -5.21 -6.82
C VAL A 332 -3.83 -6.65 -6.65
N ARG A 333 -4.70 -7.60 -6.32
CA ARG A 333 -4.30 -9.02 -6.19
C ARG A 333 -3.84 -9.58 -7.51
N GLU A 334 -4.62 -9.39 -8.58
CA GLU A 334 -4.29 -9.84 -9.93
C GLU A 334 -3.00 -9.21 -10.45
N LYS A 335 -2.79 -7.91 -10.18
CA LYS A 335 -1.52 -7.21 -10.43
C LYS A 335 -0.37 -7.99 -9.78
N TYR A 336 -0.39 -8.18 -8.47
CA TYR A 336 0.70 -8.82 -7.73
C TYR A 336 0.76 -10.36 -7.84
N MET A 337 -0.19 -10.98 -8.54
CA MET A 337 -0.12 -12.38 -8.99
C MET A 337 0.72 -12.56 -10.26
N GLN A 338 1.00 -11.48 -11.00
CA GLN A 338 1.82 -11.57 -12.21
C GLN A 338 3.27 -11.96 -11.88
N HIS A 339 3.90 -12.71 -12.79
CA HIS A 339 5.27 -13.20 -12.61
C HIS A 339 6.31 -12.06 -12.46
N LYS A 340 6.03 -10.88 -13.03
CA LYS A 340 6.87 -9.67 -12.87
C LYS A 340 6.94 -9.21 -11.40
N TYR A 341 5.93 -9.54 -10.60
CA TYR A 341 5.87 -9.28 -9.16
C TYR A 341 6.12 -10.52 -8.30
N LYS A 342 6.76 -11.57 -8.86
CA LYS A 342 7.10 -12.82 -8.13
C LYS A 342 5.89 -13.52 -7.51
N CYS A 343 4.68 -13.25 -8.01
CA CYS A 343 3.44 -13.82 -7.51
C CYS A 343 3.27 -13.63 -5.99
N VAL A 344 3.76 -12.52 -5.41
CA VAL A 344 3.74 -12.33 -3.94
C VAL A 344 2.34 -12.36 -3.34
N ALA A 345 1.31 -12.07 -4.12
CA ALA A 345 -0.08 -12.15 -3.66
C ALA A 345 -0.54 -13.60 -3.41
N SER A 346 0.17 -14.63 -3.91
CA SER A 346 -0.13 -16.04 -3.64
C SER A 346 0.42 -16.54 -2.30
N LEU A 347 1.24 -15.73 -1.61
CA LEU A 347 1.76 -16.06 -0.31
C LEU A 347 0.64 -16.04 0.75
N THR A 348 0.55 -17.12 1.51
CA THR A 348 -0.43 -17.28 2.57
C THR A 348 0.15 -16.80 3.90
N SER A 349 -0.51 -15.83 4.53
CA SER A 349 -0.24 -15.46 5.92
C SER A 349 -1.02 -16.37 6.87
N PRO A 350 -0.52 -16.65 8.09
CA PRO A 350 -1.32 -17.30 9.12
C PRO A 350 -2.65 -16.57 9.37
N SER A 351 -3.68 -17.31 9.80
CA SER A 351 -5.04 -16.80 9.95
C SER A 351 -5.23 -15.82 11.10
N GLU A 352 -4.33 -15.85 12.08
CA GLU A 352 -4.36 -15.02 13.28
C GLU A 352 -2.95 -14.54 13.62
N ILE A 353 -2.85 -13.28 14.06
CA ILE A 353 -1.61 -12.70 14.56
C ILE A 353 -1.61 -12.83 16.08
N PRO A 354 -0.62 -13.51 16.69
CA PRO A 354 -0.52 -13.61 18.14
C PRO A 354 -0.51 -12.24 18.82
N VAL A 355 -1.36 -12.05 19.83
CA VAL A 355 -1.44 -10.77 20.58
C VAL A 355 -0.10 -10.40 21.22
N CYS A 356 0.70 -11.40 21.60
CA CYS A 356 2.04 -11.18 22.16
C CYS A 356 2.99 -10.45 21.19
N TYR A 357 2.74 -10.45 19.88
CA TYR A 357 3.53 -9.67 18.92
C TYR A 357 3.28 -8.17 18.99
N PHE A 358 2.26 -7.73 19.73
CA PHE A 358 1.96 -6.32 19.98
C PHE A 358 2.38 -5.86 21.38
N GLU A 359 2.90 -6.78 22.21
CA GLU A 359 3.41 -6.45 23.54
C GLU A 359 4.78 -5.77 23.48
N VAL A 360 5.21 -5.20 24.60
CA VAL A 360 6.51 -4.50 24.69
C VAL A 360 7.63 -5.50 24.45
N ILE A 361 8.51 -5.18 23.52
CA ILE A 361 9.75 -5.95 23.29
C ILE A 361 10.67 -5.67 24.48
N ASN A 362 10.66 -6.55 25.48
CA ASN A 362 11.63 -6.52 26.56
C ASN A 362 12.97 -7.02 26.01
N GLY A 363 14.00 -6.16 26.09
CA GLY A 363 15.33 -6.40 25.54
C GLY A 363 16.16 -7.41 26.31
#